data_AF-A0A2R6GDM9-F1
#
_entry.id   AF-A0A2R6GDM9-F1
#
_cell.length_a   1.000
_cell.length_b   1.000
_cell.length_c   1.000
_cell.angle_alpha   90.00
_cell.angle_beta   90.00
_cell.angle_gamma   90.00
#
_symmetry.space_group_name_H-M   'P 1'
#
loop_
_entity.id
_entity.type
_entity.pdbx_description
1 polymer ?
#
loop_
_entity_poly.entity_id
_entity_poly.type
_entity_poly.pdbx_seq_one_letter_code
_entity_poly.pdbx_strand_id
1 'polypeptide(L)'
;FEHNRAFLQRILDEGLLVRRINIRQVMAFEGTEMSETGAEIAHDHRKLFKRYKREVREEVDNPMLRRVAPPGTVLPDVHLEYHEDGKTFGRQLGTYPLLVGIPGERELGGTLDVAVTDHGYRSVTGVPHPLDVNSASMDELTAVPGVGRSTAGDIVVDRPYDSVAEVGAADADLERFVTARSPGGAD
;
A
#
# COMPACT_ATOMS: atom_id res chain seq x y z
N PHE A 1 2.94 -14.12 -23.79
CA PHE A 1 2.34 -13.63 -22.53
C PHE A 1 0.96 -14.23 -22.25
N GLU A 2 0.14 -14.53 -23.27
CA GLU A 2 -1.22 -15.05 -23.11
C GLU A 2 -1.32 -16.31 -22.22
N HIS A 3 -0.49 -17.33 -22.47
CA HIS A 3 -0.46 -18.56 -21.66
C HIS A 3 -0.20 -18.28 -20.17
N ASN A 4 0.72 -17.36 -19.86
CA ASN A 4 1.02 -16.98 -18.48
C ASN A 4 -0.17 -16.24 -17.85
N ARG A 5 -0.83 -15.36 -18.60
CA ARG A 5 -2.02 -14.65 -18.13
C ARG A 5 -3.17 -15.62 -17.85
N ALA A 6 -3.44 -16.56 -18.75
CA ALA A 6 -4.45 -17.59 -18.54
C ALA A 6 -4.16 -18.45 -17.30
N PHE A 7 -2.88 -18.79 -17.06
CA PHE A 7 -2.48 -19.49 -15.85
C PHE A 7 -2.73 -18.67 -14.57
N LEU A 8 -2.32 -17.39 -14.55
CA LEU A 8 -2.54 -16.51 -13.40
C LEU A 8 -4.03 -16.27 -13.13
N GLN A 9 -4.85 -16.15 -14.19
CA GLN A 9 -6.29 -16.01 -14.07
C GLN A 9 -6.91 -17.25 -13.41
N ARG A 10 -6.53 -18.46 -13.83
CA ARG A 10 -7.02 -19.69 -13.19
C ARG A 10 -6.69 -19.75 -11.70
N ILE A 11 -5.48 -19.34 -11.29
CA ILE A 11 -5.12 -19.25 -9.88
C ILE A 11 -6.09 -18.34 -9.12
N LEU A 12 -6.40 -17.15 -9.66
CA LEU A 12 -7.32 -16.22 -9.04
C LEU A 12 -8.74 -16.76 -8.95
N ASP A 13 -9.22 -17.38 -10.03
CA ASP A 13 -10.56 -17.95 -10.17
C ASP A 13 -10.77 -19.12 -9.20
N GLU A 14 -9.73 -19.91 -8.97
CA GLU A 14 -9.71 -20.99 -7.97
C GLU A 14 -9.59 -20.47 -6.52
N GLY A 15 -9.53 -19.15 -6.32
CA GLY A 15 -9.40 -18.54 -4.99
C GLY A 15 -8.01 -18.69 -4.37
N LEU A 16 -7.03 -19.16 -5.12
CA LEU A 16 -5.65 -19.37 -4.65
C LEU A 16 -4.87 -18.06 -4.60
N LEU A 17 -3.80 -18.05 -3.80
CA LEU A 17 -2.90 -16.91 -3.65
C LEU A 17 -1.47 -17.34 -3.98
N VAL A 18 -0.76 -16.50 -4.75
CA VAL A 18 0.70 -16.65 -4.91
C VAL A 18 1.40 -15.65 -4.01
N ARG A 19 2.48 -16.09 -3.37
CA ARG A 19 3.27 -15.21 -2.50
C ARG A 19 3.97 -14.09 -3.28
N ARG A 20 4.46 -14.37 -4.49
CA ARG A 20 5.19 -13.40 -5.31
C ARG A 20 5.20 -13.80 -6.78
N ILE A 21 4.93 -12.84 -7.66
CA ILE A 21 5.08 -12.99 -9.11
C ILE A 21 6.30 -12.19 -9.59
N ASN A 22 7.27 -12.88 -10.18
CA ASN A 22 8.46 -12.25 -10.75
C ASN A 22 8.37 -12.23 -12.28
N ILE A 23 8.25 -11.03 -12.83
CA ILE A 23 8.23 -10.79 -14.28
C ILE A 23 9.55 -10.13 -14.68
N ARG A 24 10.35 -10.81 -15.50
CA ARG A 24 11.69 -10.37 -15.94
C ARG A 24 11.82 -10.46 -17.45
N GLN A 25 12.71 -9.65 -18.01
CA GLN A 25 13.19 -9.83 -19.38
C GLN A 25 14.42 -10.74 -19.33
N VAL A 26 14.57 -11.60 -20.33
CA VAL A 26 15.74 -12.47 -20.45
C VAL A 26 16.97 -11.58 -20.64
N MET A 27 18.03 -11.88 -19.89
CA MET A 27 19.35 -11.26 -20.07
C MET A 27 20.20 -12.23 -20.90
N ALA A 28 20.87 -11.71 -21.92
CA ALA A 28 21.87 -12.46 -22.69
C ALA A 28 23.24 -12.26 -22.05
N PHE A 29 23.94 -13.37 -21.82
CA PHE A 29 25.30 -13.37 -21.30
C PHE A 29 26.25 -14.06 -22.28
N GLU A 30 27.51 -13.62 -22.29
CA GLU A 30 28.54 -14.24 -23.13
C GLU A 30 28.67 -15.73 -22.83
N GLY A 31 28.80 -16.54 -23.88
CA GLY A 31 28.89 -18.00 -23.77
C GLY A 31 27.57 -18.74 -23.52
N THR A 32 26.43 -18.02 -23.46
CA THR A 32 25.09 -18.66 -23.44
C THR A 32 24.51 -18.77 -24.84
N GLU A 33 23.53 -19.66 -25.06
CA GLU A 33 22.82 -19.75 -26.35
C GLU A 33 22.12 -18.43 -26.74
N MET A 34 21.80 -17.59 -25.75
CA MET A 34 21.22 -16.26 -25.97
C MET A 34 22.26 -15.19 -26.32
N SER A 35 23.56 -15.52 -26.31
CA SER A 35 24.65 -14.54 -26.50
C SER A 35 24.56 -13.84 -27.84
N GLU A 36 24.30 -14.57 -28.93
CA GLU A 36 24.21 -14.01 -30.29
C GLU A 36 22.97 -13.15 -30.48
N THR A 37 21.87 -13.48 -29.80
CA THR A 37 20.63 -12.68 -29.82
C THR A 37 20.78 -11.38 -29.05
N GLY A 38 21.64 -11.37 -28.03
CA GLY A 38 21.88 -10.20 -27.20
C GLY A 38 20.59 -9.68 -26.55
N ALA A 39 20.45 -8.35 -26.53
CA ALA A 39 19.30 -7.68 -25.91
C ALA A 39 18.19 -7.28 -26.90
N GLU A 40 18.33 -7.59 -28.19
CA GLU A 40 17.46 -7.05 -29.25
C GLU A 40 15.99 -7.40 -29.01
N ILE A 41 15.68 -8.69 -28.78
CA ILE A 41 14.32 -9.15 -28.49
C ILE A 41 13.72 -8.42 -27.29
N ALA A 42 14.51 -8.16 -26.24
CA ALA A 42 14.03 -7.46 -25.05
C ALA A 42 13.73 -5.98 -25.33
N HIS A 43 14.53 -5.33 -26.19
CA HIS A 43 14.30 -3.95 -26.60
C HIS A 43 13.06 -3.82 -27.48
N ASP A 44 12.93 -4.67 -28.49
CA ASP A 44 11.82 -4.66 -29.45
C ASP A 44 10.47 -4.87 -28.74
N HIS A 45 10.44 -5.78 -27.77
CA HIS A 45 9.23 -6.13 -27.05
C HIS A 45 9.04 -5.34 -25.75
N ARG A 46 9.83 -4.29 -25.50
CA ARG A 46 9.77 -3.50 -24.26
C ARG A 46 8.37 -2.94 -23.97
N LYS A 47 7.66 -2.45 -24.99
CA LYS A 47 6.29 -1.93 -24.83
C LYS A 47 5.32 -3.02 -24.41
N LEU A 48 5.40 -4.18 -25.07
CA LEU A 48 4.57 -5.35 -24.77
C LEU A 48 4.85 -5.86 -23.35
N PHE A 49 6.13 -5.94 -22.95
CA PHE A 49 6.55 -6.32 -21.61
C PHE A 49 6.00 -5.38 -20.53
N LYS A 50 6.10 -4.06 -20.75
CA LYS A 50 5.55 -3.07 -19.81
C LYS A 50 4.04 -3.21 -19.65
N ARG A 51 3.32 -3.41 -20.77
CA ARG A 51 1.88 -3.64 -20.75
C ARG A 51 1.53 -4.90 -19.95
N TYR A 52 2.15 -6.04 -20.28
CA TYR A 52 1.94 -7.30 -19.56
C TYR A 52 2.26 -7.18 -18.07
N LYS A 53 3.37 -6.53 -17.72
CA LYS A 53 3.75 -6.31 -16.33
C LYS A 53 2.68 -5.48 -15.60
N ARG A 54 2.17 -4.40 -16.22
CA ARG A 54 1.12 -3.57 -15.61
C ARG A 54 -0.18 -4.35 -15.44
N GLU A 55 -0.63 -5.06 -16.47
CA GLU A 55 -1.83 -5.91 -16.42
C GLU A 55 -1.74 -6.93 -15.28
N VAL A 56 -0.61 -7.64 -15.11
CA VAL A 56 -0.45 -8.56 -13.98
C VAL A 56 -0.49 -7.84 -12.63
N ARG A 57 0.06 -6.61 -12.52
CA ARG A 57 0.03 -5.85 -11.27
C ARG A 57 -1.37 -5.44 -10.88
N GLU A 58 -2.16 -5.00 -11.85
CA GLU A 58 -3.49 -4.44 -11.64
C GLU A 58 -4.57 -5.52 -11.56
N GLU A 59 -4.48 -6.55 -12.40
CA GLU A 59 -5.50 -7.61 -12.50
C GLU A 59 -5.19 -8.83 -11.61
N VAL A 60 -3.95 -9.00 -11.14
CA VAL A 60 -3.55 -10.17 -10.33
C VAL A 60 -2.96 -9.80 -8.98
N ASP A 61 -1.84 -9.05 -8.96
CA ASP A 61 -1.15 -8.74 -7.70
C ASP A 61 -2.06 -7.91 -6.77
N ASN A 62 -2.74 -6.87 -7.28
CA ASN A 62 -3.58 -5.99 -6.47
C ASN A 62 -4.83 -6.69 -5.88
N PRO A 63 -5.61 -7.48 -6.65
CA PRO A 63 -6.68 -8.32 -6.09
C PRO A 63 -6.20 -9.30 -5.02
N MET A 64 -5.03 -9.92 -5.19
CA MET A 64 -4.45 -10.79 -4.16
C MET A 64 -4.06 -9.98 -2.91
N LEU A 65 -3.46 -8.80 -3.09
CA LEU A 65 -3.02 -7.94 -1.99
C LEU A 65 -4.20 -7.46 -1.15
N ARG A 66 -5.34 -7.14 -1.80
CA ARG A 66 -6.61 -6.81 -1.12
C ARG A 66 -7.15 -7.96 -0.28
N ARG A 67 -6.94 -9.21 -0.69
CA ARG A 67 -7.32 -10.39 0.11
C ARG A 67 -6.39 -10.61 1.31
N VAL A 68 -5.09 -10.29 1.15
CA VAL A 68 -4.08 -10.47 2.20
C VAL A 68 -4.15 -9.39 3.28
N ALA A 69 -4.32 -8.14 2.88
CA ALA A 69 -4.34 -6.98 3.79
C ALA A 69 -5.43 -5.99 3.34
N PRO A 70 -6.73 -6.31 3.50
CA PRO A 70 -7.82 -5.39 3.16
C PRO A 70 -7.73 -4.08 3.96
N PRO A 71 -8.36 -2.97 3.50
CA PRO A 71 -8.38 -1.72 4.25
C PRO A 71 -8.92 -1.92 5.68
N GLY A 72 -8.25 -1.33 6.66
CA GLY A 72 -8.49 -1.53 8.10
C GLY A 72 -7.65 -2.65 8.73
N THR A 73 -6.86 -3.40 7.95
CA THR A 73 -5.87 -4.33 8.51
C THR A 73 -4.80 -3.53 9.26
N VAL A 74 -4.57 -3.86 10.53
CA VAL A 74 -3.50 -3.28 11.33
C VAL A 74 -2.22 -4.11 11.14
N LEU A 75 -1.17 -3.46 10.68
CA LEU A 75 0.19 -4.00 10.58
C LEU A 75 0.98 -3.54 11.82
N PRO A 76 1.20 -4.40 12.82
CA PRO A 76 1.96 -4.01 14.00
C PRO A 76 3.46 -3.90 13.70
N ASP A 77 4.15 -3.06 14.46
CA ASP A 77 5.62 -2.95 14.46
C ASP A 77 6.24 -2.73 13.05
N VAL A 78 5.66 -1.82 12.27
CA VAL A 78 6.25 -1.43 10.98
C VAL A 78 7.51 -0.59 11.26
N HIS A 79 8.67 -1.13 10.92
CA HIS A 79 9.95 -0.44 11.02
C HIS A 79 10.07 0.61 9.93
N LEU A 80 10.38 1.85 10.33
CA LEU A 80 10.48 3.00 9.44
C LEU A 80 11.88 3.05 8.80
N GLU A 81 11.95 2.85 7.48
CA GLU A 81 13.19 2.59 6.73
C GLU A 81 13.72 3.84 5.99
N TYR A 82 12.86 4.59 5.30
CA TYR A 82 13.28 5.74 4.49
C TYR A 82 12.12 6.71 4.18
N HIS A 83 12.46 7.92 3.71
CA HIS A 83 11.51 8.90 3.19
C HIS A 83 11.58 9.01 1.67
N GLU A 84 10.43 9.15 1.03
CA GLU A 84 10.33 9.44 -0.41
C GLU A 84 9.01 10.17 -0.68
N ASP A 85 9.04 11.25 -1.46
CA ASP A 85 7.87 12.02 -1.88
C ASP A 85 6.92 12.45 -0.73
N GLY A 86 7.49 12.93 0.39
CA GLY A 86 6.71 13.38 1.56
C GLY A 86 6.04 12.26 2.35
N LYS A 87 6.48 11.02 2.15
CA LYS A 87 5.99 9.83 2.86
C LYS A 87 7.14 9.13 3.58
N THR A 88 6.81 8.45 4.66
CA THR A 88 7.70 7.48 5.30
C THR A 88 7.35 6.09 4.83
N PHE A 89 8.35 5.32 4.43
CA PHE A 89 8.20 3.94 4.02
C PHE A 89 8.76 2.99 5.07
N GLY A 90 8.07 1.88 5.29
CA GLY A 90 8.48 0.89 6.26
C GLY A 90 7.95 -0.52 5.98
N ARG A 91 8.44 -1.48 6.77
CA ARG A 91 8.04 -2.90 6.71
C ARG A 91 8.07 -3.53 8.10
N GLN A 92 7.25 -4.56 8.28
CA GLN A 92 7.39 -5.46 9.43
C GLN A 92 8.64 -6.35 9.26
N LEU A 93 9.11 -6.95 10.37
CA LEU A 93 10.09 -8.03 10.27
C LEU A 93 9.43 -9.29 9.69
N GLY A 94 10.09 -9.93 8.72
CA GLY A 94 9.60 -11.16 8.13
C GLY A 94 10.31 -11.52 6.84
N THR A 95 9.99 -12.69 6.27
CA THR A 95 10.58 -13.14 5.01
C THR A 95 10.01 -12.41 3.79
N TYR A 96 8.74 -12.00 3.84
CA TYR A 96 8.05 -11.28 2.75
C TYR A 96 7.10 -10.19 3.27
N PRO A 97 7.59 -9.24 4.08
CA PRO A 97 6.76 -8.19 4.63
C PRO A 97 6.30 -7.21 3.53
N LEU A 98 5.12 -6.64 3.72
CA LEU A 98 4.57 -5.64 2.83
C LEU A 98 5.32 -4.32 3.02
N LEU A 99 5.71 -3.69 1.91
CA LEU A 99 6.12 -2.28 1.93
C LEU A 99 4.88 -1.43 2.18
N VAL A 100 4.96 -0.56 3.19
CA VAL A 100 3.90 0.36 3.59
C VAL A 100 4.37 1.78 3.37
N GLY A 101 3.58 2.58 2.66
CA GLY A 101 3.79 4.03 2.54
C GLY A 101 2.85 4.79 3.47
N ILE A 102 3.40 5.63 4.34
CA ILE A 102 2.70 6.38 5.38
C ILE A 102 2.83 7.87 5.09
N PRO A 103 1.74 8.67 5.06
CA PRO A 103 1.83 10.11 4.90
C PRO A 103 2.68 10.78 5.99
N GLY A 104 3.47 11.77 5.57
CA GLY A 104 4.36 12.54 6.43
C GLY A 104 5.73 11.88 6.64
N GLU A 105 6.73 12.70 6.92
CA GLU A 105 8.05 12.26 7.34
C GLU A 105 8.07 12.02 8.85
N ARG A 106 8.54 10.85 9.26
CA ARG A 106 8.63 10.39 10.65
C ARG A 106 10.06 10.00 10.98
N GLU A 107 10.39 9.95 12.27
CA GLU A 107 11.71 9.50 12.71
C GLU A 107 12.00 8.07 12.23
N LEU A 108 13.12 7.88 11.54
CA LEU A 108 13.54 6.58 11.02
C LEU A 108 14.16 5.72 12.13
N GLY A 109 14.13 4.40 11.95
CA GLY A 109 14.65 3.44 12.92
C GLY A 109 13.70 3.09 14.06
N GLY A 110 12.62 3.86 14.24
CA GLY A 110 11.50 3.51 15.10
C GLY A 110 10.53 2.49 14.48
N THR A 111 9.54 2.10 15.27
CA THR A 111 8.40 1.28 14.83
C THR A 111 7.08 2.02 15.04
N LEU A 112 6.10 1.68 14.21
CA LEU A 112 4.76 2.22 14.29
C LEU A 112 3.74 1.18 13.83
N ASP A 113 2.60 1.10 14.50
CA ASP A 113 1.46 0.34 14.02
C ASP A 113 0.75 1.11 12.92
N VAL A 114 0.41 0.44 11.83
CA VAL A 114 -0.16 1.10 10.63
C VAL A 114 -1.45 0.42 10.21
N ALA A 115 -2.53 1.18 10.08
CA ALA A 115 -3.78 0.71 9.49
C ALA A 115 -3.73 0.89 7.97
N VAL A 116 -3.90 -0.20 7.23
CA VAL A 116 -3.88 -0.21 5.75
C VAL A 116 -5.08 0.57 5.21
N THR A 117 -4.85 1.55 4.35
CA THR A 117 -5.91 2.37 3.76
C THR A 117 -6.16 2.04 2.29
N ASP A 118 -5.13 1.71 1.52
CA ASP A 118 -5.24 1.36 0.09
C ASP A 118 -4.05 0.52 -0.39
N HIS A 119 -4.07 0.12 -1.66
CA HIS A 119 -3.12 -0.80 -2.28
C HIS A 119 -2.43 -0.16 -3.49
N GLY A 120 -1.10 -0.16 -3.47
CA GLY A 120 -0.29 0.07 -4.65
C GLY A 120 -0.12 -1.19 -5.50
N TYR A 121 0.91 -1.20 -6.36
CA TYR A 121 1.20 -2.36 -7.21
C TYR A 121 1.76 -3.57 -6.44
N ARG A 122 2.56 -3.34 -5.40
CA ARG A 122 3.20 -4.41 -4.59
C ARG A 122 3.44 -3.97 -3.15
N SER A 123 2.66 -2.98 -2.73
CA SER A 123 2.80 -2.24 -1.49
C SER A 123 1.40 -1.84 -1.05
N VAL A 124 1.28 -1.49 0.22
CA VAL A 124 0.08 -0.88 0.77
C VAL A 124 0.38 0.56 1.14
N THR A 125 -0.64 1.38 1.22
CA THR A 125 -0.58 2.66 1.94
C THR A 125 -1.32 2.51 3.26
N GLY A 126 -0.94 3.31 4.24
CA GLY A 126 -1.62 3.28 5.51
C GLY A 126 -1.38 4.54 6.33
N VAL A 127 -2.10 4.64 7.44
CA VAL A 127 -1.98 5.72 8.42
C VAL A 127 -1.55 5.14 9.76
N PRO A 128 -0.93 5.93 10.65
CA PRO A 128 -0.69 5.52 12.04
C PRO A 128 -1.94 4.90 12.67
N HIS A 129 -1.77 3.86 13.47
CA HIS A 129 -2.87 3.23 14.18
C HIS A 129 -2.63 3.25 15.70
N PRO A 130 -3.60 3.76 16.49
CA PRO A 130 -4.76 4.52 16.06
C PRO A 130 -4.37 5.93 15.58
N LEU A 131 -5.07 6.46 14.57
CA LEU A 131 -4.88 7.85 14.11
C LEU A 131 -5.77 8.80 14.91
N ASP A 132 -5.20 9.71 15.68
CA ASP A 132 -6.00 10.66 16.46
C ASP A 132 -6.55 11.81 15.60
N VAL A 133 -7.87 11.92 15.45
CA VAL A 133 -8.52 12.94 14.60
C VAL A 133 -8.23 14.35 15.06
N ASN A 134 -7.89 14.56 16.33
CA ASN A 134 -7.61 15.88 16.89
C ASN A 134 -6.21 16.39 16.57
N SER A 135 -5.28 15.48 16.25
CA SER A 135 -3.87 15.80 15.99
C SER A 135 -3.38 15.42 14.59
N ALA A 136 -4.13 14.58 13.87
CA ALA A 136 -3.79 14.14 12.51
C ALA A 136 -3.59 15.31 11.54
N SER A 137 -2.65 15.16 10.62
CA SER A 137 -2.45 16.07 9.50
C SER A 137 -3.53 15.92 8.43
N MET A 138 -3.62 16.92 7.54
CA MET A 138 -4.50 16.87 6.36
C MET A 138 -4.22 15.66 5.47
N ASP A 139 -2.95 15.30 5.29
CA ASP A 139 -2.55 14.18 4.41
C ASP A 139 -2.88 12.83 5.04
N GLU A 140 -2.74 12.68 6.36
CA GLU A 140 -3.18 11.47 7.07
C GLU A 140 -4.70 11.32 7.00
N LEU A 141 -5.45 12.38 7.28
CA LEU A 141 -6.92 12.34 7.19
C LEU A 141 -7.38 12.00 5.77
N THR A 142 -6.83 12.64 4.75
CA THR A 142 -7.20 12.38 3.35
C THR A 142 -6.83 10.97 2.88
N ALA A 143 -5.86 10.32 3.53
CA ALA A 143 -5.50 8.94 3.24
C ALA A 143 -6.48 7.92 3.83
N VAL A 144 -7.36 8.32 4.76
CA VAL A 144 -8.37 7.43 5.35
C VAL A 144 -9.49 7.17 4.32
N PRO A 145 -9.88 5.90 4.09
CA PRO A 145 -10.96 5.59 3.15
C PRO A 145 -12.25 6.33 3.49
N GLY A 146 -12.84 6.98 2.48
CA GLY A 146 -14.06 7.78 2.63
C GLY A 146 -13.86 9.21 3.13
N VAL A 147 -12.64 9.61 3.52
CA VAL A 147 -12.32 10.99 3.91
C VAL A 147 -11.68 11.71 2.72
N GLY A 148 -12.49 12.49 2.00
CA GLY A 148 -12.00 13.38 0.94
C GLY A 148 -11.34 14.63 1.49
N ARG A 149 -10.68 15.42 0.62
CA ARG A 149 -10.01 16.68 1.01
C ARG A 149 -10.94 17.69 1.71
N SER A 150 -12.21 17.78 1.28
CA SER A 150 -13.19 18.67 1.92
C SER A 150 -13.49 18.20 3.34
N THR A 151 -13.88 16.93 3.49
CA THR A 151 -14.16 16.31 4.78
C THR A 151 -12.96 16.40 5.72
N ALA A 152 -11.74 16.16 5.23
CA ALA A 152 -10.52 16.35 6.03
C ALA A 152 -10.37 17.80 6.51
N GLY A 153 -10.70 18.79 5.68
CA GLY A 153 -10.70 20.20 6.04
C GLY A 153 -11.73 20.53 7.12
N ASP A 154 -12.95 20.03 6.96
CA ASP A 154 -14.03 20.18 7.94
C ASP A 154 -13.60 19.57 9.30
N ILE A 155 -13.01 18.36 9.27
CA ILE A 155 -12.43 17.72 10.46
C ILE A 155 -11.40 18.65 11.11
N VAL A 156 -10.47 19.24 10.37
CA VAL A 156 -9.45 20.12 10.95
C VAL A 156 -10.05 21.39 11.57
N VAL A 157 -11.08 21.97 10.94
CA VAL A 157 -11.72 23.21 11.39
C VAL A 157 -12.55 22.99 12.66
N ASP A 158 -13.26 21.87 12.75
CA ASP A 158 -14.23 21.60 13.81
C ASP A 158 -13.61 20.92 15.04
N ARG A 159 -12.29 20.71 15.07
CA ARG A 159 -11.56 20.21 16.24
C ARG A 159 -11.75 21.13 17.48
N PRO A 160 -11.73 20.57 18.70
CA PRO A 160 -11.56 19.15 19.02
C PRO A 160 -12.87 18.37 19.04
N TYR A 161 -12.78 17.06 18.79
CA TYR A 161 -13.85 16.08 18.94
C TYR A 161 -13.68 15.30 20.25
N ASP A 162 -14.78 15.02 20.94
CA ASP A 162 -14.79 14.17 22.16
C ASP A 162 -14.94 12.68 21.81
N SER A 163 -15.50 12.37 20.64
CA SER A 163 -15.64 10.99 20.16
C SER A 163 -15.57 10.89 18.64
N VAL A 164 -15.26 9.69 18.12
CA VAL A 164 -15.26 9.43 16.66
C VAL A 164 -16.66 9.58 16.07
N ALA A 165 -17.72 9.34 16.84
CA ALA A 165 -19.10 9.47 16.38
C ALA A 165 -19.49 10.92 16.01
N GLU A 166 -18.80 11.92 16.56
CA GLU A 166 -19.01 13.34 16.24
C GLU A 166 -18.33 13.76 14.94
N VAL A 167 -17.35 12.98 14.48
CA VAL A 167 -16.68 13.17 13.19
C VAL A 167 -17.67 12.72 12.12
N GLY A 168 -18.52 13.63 11.65
CA GLY A 168 -19.71 13.41 10.80
C GLY A 168 -19.48 12.80 9.40
N ALA A 169 -18.48 11.94 9.21
CA ALA A 169 -18.31 11.15 7.99
C ALA A 169 -19.19 9.89 8.08
N ALA A 170 -20.48 10.06 7.77
CA ALA A 170 -21.52 9.05 7.92
C ALA A 170 -21.37 7.76 7.07
N ASP A 171 -20.33 7.64 6.23
CA ASP A 171 -20.20 6.57 5.24
C ASP A 171 -18.88 5.77 5.31
N ALA A 172 -17.98 6.07 6.24
CA ALA A 172 -16.73 5.33 6.41
C ALA A 172 -16.73 4.58 7.74
N ASP A 173 -16.23 3.34 7.74
CA ASP A 173 -15.83 2.58 8.94
C ASP A 173 -14.63 3.28 9.63
N LEU A 174 -14.76 4.58 9.95
CA LEU A 174 -13.71 5.44 10.48
C LEU A 174 -13.15 4.89 11.78
N GLU A 175 -13.99 4.27 12.60
CA GLU A 175 -13.61 3.65 13.87
C GLU A 175 -12.50 2.59 13.72
N ARG A 176 -12.30 2.03 12.53
CA ARG A 176 -11.18 1.10 12.26
C ARG A 176 -9.83 1.80 12.14
N PHE A 177 -9.84 3.09 11.85
CA PHE A 177 -8.64 3.88 11.54
C PHE A 177 -8.34 4.90 12.61
N VAL A 178 -9.37 5.59 13.09
CA VAL A 178 -9.22 6.80 13.89
C VAL A 178 -9.72 6.64 15.33
N THR A 179 -9.17 7.48 16.20
CA THR A 179 -9.60 7.71 17.58
C THR A 179 -9.82 9.21 17.78
N ALA A 180 -10.66 9.60 18.74
CA ALA A 180 -10.70 10.96 19.26
C ALA A 180 -10.14 10.92 20.69
N ARG A 181 -8.86 11.25 20.86
CA ARG A 181 -8.31 11.41 22.22
C ARG A 181 -8.48 12.87 22.62
N SER A 182 -9.05 13.12 23.80
CA SER A 182 -9.03 14.46 24.37
C SER A 182 -7.57 14.86 24.64
N PRO A 183 -7.15 16.11 24.38
CA PRO A 183 -5.76 16.56 24.53
C PRO A 183 -5.24 16.65 25.99
N GLY A 184 -5.68 15.76 26.89
CA GLY A 184 -5.42 15.85 28.33
C GLY A 184 -5.13 14.52 29.05
N GLY A 185 -4.65 13.49 28.36
CA GLY A 185 -4.24 12.22 28.98
C GLY A 185 -2.88 11.77 28.48
N ALA A 186 -1.82 12.40 29.00
CA ALA A 186 -0.50 11.78 29.00
C ALA A 186 -0.46 10.82 30.20
N ASP A 187 -0.36 9.52 29.94
CA ASP A 187 0.18 8.55 30.92
C ASP A 187 1.71 8.58 30.87
#